data_AF-A0A2Z6AWV0-F1
#
_entry.id   AF-A0A2Z6AWV0-F1
#
_cell.length_a   1.000
_cell.length_b   1.000
_cell.length_c   1.000
_cell.angle_alpha   90.00
_cell.angle_beta   90.00
_cell.angle_gamma   90.00
#
_symmetry.space_group_name_H-M   'P 1'
#
loop_
_entity.id
_entity.type
_entity.pdbx_description
1 polymer ?
#
loop_
_entity_poly.entity_id
_entity_poly.type
_entity_poly.pdbx_seq_one_letter_code
_entity_poly.pdbx_strand_id
1 'polypeptide(L)'
;MQTKLQTLLPPAVLEDPEVAAAELPRALMARTNFIPGVRHRLGWRGMRDCSATQNGLTVRVTGKSGVFGLEAESASMSDNVGRAAFRLYYFPDPTEEVIESYSVQAGIIAHGRDYLDRVRDFTQHDDLRALFGIARLESTYVPDTSGICLTLTAVNCDEIRSLDGLVVQTPEGPVQAIEPGGVDQNLPCWETAWPLFQALAASASYCLGVSPDRLEQYTGLGTCRVYGAGLPLRWEQSDTAHILNLSLGYSFEEPLPVPDGDGQAELVWKAPSPIPEAFANAPWWDPNIPGAKNSFDKRTMGITDKPRLIVLTGFLGAGKTSFLARFIENQASKGGFVAVIQNEIGQKGLDGKLLGQHFAVTEVDEGCVCCTLAGSLRLALADILSEFQPDFVVLETTGLANPSNLLQEIADLDDMLDFASVTTILDAVNAPNALANHEVARSQVRLADVLLLNKIDQANEADQNALCALVRELNPSAPMHHTMHGDISPAMLYGVNFRQRASRPAPQLFPMGKAPSHQQDDISSAVISFDAPLDRAQFSHQAESLPSHILRVKGVVDFIDASAPEVFQYVPGSYSLTPADADTGERFLVVIGQDAKNAAKGLFAALQS
;
A
#
# COMPACT_ATOMS: atom_id res chain seq x y z
N MET A 1 22.52 -15.41 -13.84
CA MET A 1 21.05 -15.26 -13.74
C MET A 1 20.49 -15.91 -12.48
N GLN A 2 20.74 -17.20 -12.23
CA GLN A 2 20.25 -17.93 -11.04
C GLN A 2 20.41 -17.18 -9.70
N THR A 3 21.61 -16.66 -9.39
CA THR A 3 21.84 -15.87 -8.16
C THR A 3 20.97 -14.62 -8.07
N LYS A 4 20.71 -13.93 -9.20
CA LYS A 4 19.83 -12.77 -9.24
C LYS A 4 18.37 -13.17 -9.04
N LEU A 5 17.95 -14.28 -9.63
CA LEU A 5 16.61 -14.81 -9.47
C LEU A 5 16.32 -15.23 -8.01
N GLN A 6 17.29 -15.83 -7.33
CA GLN A 6 17.21 -16.15 -5.88
C GLN A 6 17.14 -14.90 -4.98
N THR A 7 17.57 -13.73 -5.46
CA THR A 7 17.33 -12.46 -4.75
C THR A 7 15.97 -11.84 -5.06
N LEU A 8 15.29 -12.32 -6.10
CA LEU A 8 13.98 -11.83 -6.52
C LEU A 8 12.85 -12.68 -5.92
N LEU A 9 13.02 -14.00 -5.92
CA LEU A 9 12.08 -14.97 -5.38
C LEU A 9 12.78 -15.83 -4.32
N PRO A 10 12.14 -16.14 -3.18
CA PRO A 10 12.69 -17.03 -2.18
C PRO A 10 13.04 -18.42 -2.76
N PRO A 11 14.07 -19.12 -2.24
CA PRO A 11 14.42 -20.46 -2.71
C PRO A 11 13.25 -21.45 -2.69
N ALA A 12 12.41 -21.41 -1.64
CA ALA A 12 11.23 -22.26 -1.53
C ALA A 12 10.19 -22.01 -2.63
N VAL A 13 10.10 -20.78 -3.16
CA VAL A 13 9.23 -20.47 -4.30
C VAL A 13 9.84 -21.01 -5.59
N LEU A 14 11.17 -20.93 -5.76
CA LEU A 14 11.86 -21.41 -6.96
C LEU A 14 11.91 -22.95 -7.08
N GLU A 15 11.66 -23.67 -5.99
CA GLU A 15 11.51 -25.13 -5.96
C GLU A 15 10.15 -25.59 -6.53
N ASP A 16 9.15 -24.71 -6.56
CA ASP A 16 7.84 -24.97 -7.14
C ASP A 16 7.67 -24.15 -8.43
N PRO A 17 7.79 -24.76 -9.62
CA PRO A 17 7.76 -24.02 -10.87
C PRO A 17 6.45 -23.26 -11.09
N GLU A 18 5.32 -23.84 -10.69
CA GLU A 18 4.00 -23.24 -10.82
C GLU A 18 3.91 -21.95 -10.02
N VAL A 19 4.30 -22.01 -8.75
CA VAL A 19 4.29 -20.86 -7.84
C VAL A 19 5.31 -19.80 -8.29
N ALA A 20 6.51 -20.22 -8.73
CA ALA A 20 7.51 -19.31 -9.27
C ALA A 20 7.00 -18.55 -10.50
N ALA A 21 6.32 -19.23 -11.43
CA ALA A 21 5.72 -18.57 -12.58
C ALA A 21 4.65 -17.57 -12.14
N ALA A 22 3.78 -17.93 -11.19
CA ALA A 22 2.72 -17.06 -10.68
C ALA A 22 3.24 -15.81 -9.96
N GLU A 23 4.31 -15.94 -9.17
CA GLU A 23 4.86 -14.82 -8.39
C GLU A 23 5.81 -13.91 -9.18
N LEU A 24 6.36 -14.41 -10.28
CA LEU A 24 7.41 -13.71 -11.02
C LEU A 24 7.02 -12.30 -11.49
N PRO A 25 5.87 -12.06 -12.17
CA PRO A 25 5.50 -10.71 -12.59
C PRO A 25 5.37 -9.75 -11.40
N ARG A 26 4.74 -10.19 -10.30
CA ARG A 26 4.58 -9.40 -9.08
C ARG A 26 5.92 -9.03 -8.46
N ALA A 27 6.83 -9.99 -8.34
CA ALA A 27 8.16 -9.77 -7.79
C ALA A 27 8.97 -8.76 -8.62
N LEU A 28 8.89 -8.85 -9.96
CA LEU A 28 9.53 -7.92 -10.87
C LEU A 28 9.00 -6.48 -10.70
N MET A 29 7.67 -6.32 -10.67
CA MET A 29 7.03 -5.02 -10.50
C MET A 29 7.32 -4.42 -9.13
N ALA A 30 7.18 -5.21 -8.05
CA ALA A 30 7.47 -4.77 -6.70
C ALA A 30 8.91 -4.26 -6.61
N ARG A 31 9.90 -5.09 -6.97
CA ARG A 31 11.31 -4.73 -6.85
C ARG A 31 11.67 -3.44 -7.59
N THR A 32 11.07 -3.21 -8.76
CA THR A 32 11.39 -2.03 -9.58
C THR A 32 10.58 -0.78 -9.22
N ASN A 33 9.36 -0.93 -8.68
CA ASN A 33 8.57 0.18 -8.16
C ASN A 33 9.16 0.74 -6.85
N PHE A 34 9.83 -0.11 -6.04
CA PHE A 34 10.35 0.25 -4.73
C PHE A 34 11.82 0.74 -4.71
N ILE A 35 12.52 0.82 -5.86
CA ILE A 35 13.88 1.40 -5.93
C ILE A 35 13.81 2.87 -6.39
N PRO A 36 14.08 3.84 -5.49
CA PRO A 36 14.11 5.26 -5.84
C PRO A 36 15.11 5.53 -6.98
N GLY A 37 14.66 6.25 -8.01
CA GLY A 37 15.44 6.63 -9.20
C GLY A 37 15.51 5.58 -10.33
N VAL A 38 15.07 4.34 -10.07
CA VAL A 38 14.88 3.30 -11.11
C VAL A 38 13.45 3.27 -11.61
N ARG A 39 12.45 3.35 -10.72
CA ARG A 39 11.03 3.17 -11.07
C ARG A 39 10.58 4.03 -12.27
N HIS A 40 10.88 5.34 -12.25
CA HIS A 40 10.41 6.28 -13.26
C HIS A 40 11.14 6.09 -14.59
N ARG A 41 12.37 5.55 -14.56
CA ARG A 41 13.17 5.27 -15.77
C ARG A 41 12.72 4.00 -16.47
N LEU A 42 12.22 3.03 -15.70
CA LEU A 42 11.57 1.82 -16.22
C LEU A 42 10.13 2.06 -16.67
N GLY A 43 9.61 3.27 -16.48
CA GLY A 43 8.27 3.65 -16.90
C GLY A 43 7.22 3.52 -15.81
N TRP A 44 7.53 3.04 -14.61
CA TRP A 44 6.57 2.92 -13.50
C TRP A 44 6.23 4.27 -12.85
N ARG A 45 4.96 4.42 -12.46
CA ARG A 45 4.43 5.58 -11.73
C ARG A 45 3.80 5.24 -10.39
N GLY A 46 3.30 4.01 -10.25
CA GLY A 46 2.77 3.51 -8.99
C GLY A 46 2.28 2.08 -9.14
N MET A 47 2.17 1.40 -8.02
CA MET A 47 1.65 0.05 -7.89
C MET A 47 0.88 -0.05 -6.57
N ARG A 48 -0.21 -0.82 -6.56
CA ARG A 48 -1.01 -1.10 -5.37
C ARG A 48 -1.71 -2.45 -5.50
N ASP A 49 -1.67 -3.24 -4.44
CA ASP A 49 -2.45 -4.46 -4.34
C ASP A 49 -3.94 -4.17 -4.08
N CYS A 50 -4.82 -5.00 -4.64
CA CYS A 50 -6.24 -4.97 -4.33
C CYS A 50 -6.45 -5.55 -2.92
N SER A 51 -7.20 -4.85 -2.07
CA SER A 51 -7.33 -5.13 -0.64
C SER A 51 -8.11 -6.41 -0.33
N ALA A 52 -9.00 -6.81 -1.24
CA ALA A 52 -9.94 -7.90 -1.02
C ALA A 52 -9.48 -9.27 -1.55
N THR A 53 -8.56 -9.30 -2.52
CA THR A 53 -8.05 -10.54 -3.12
C THR A 53 -6.54 -10.42 -3.37
N GLN A 54 -5.75 -11.39 -2.90
CA GLN A 54 -4.31 -11.42 -3.16
C GLN A 54 -3.95 -11.66 -4.64
N ASN A 55 -4.95 -11.86 -5.51
CA ASN A 55 -4.79 -12.20 -6.92
C ASN A 55 -4.86 -11.00 -7.87
N GLY A 56 -5.07 -9.77 -7.37
CA GLY A 56 -5.22 -8.56 -8.19
C GLY A 56 -4.29 -7.43 -7.79
N LEU A 57 -3.75 -6.72 -8.78
CA LEU A 57 -2.95 -5.51 -8.58
C LEU A 57 -3.29 -4.44 -9.60
N THR A 58 -3.14 -3.19 -9.15
CA THR A 58 -3.29 -1.98 -9.97
C THR A 58 -1.94 -1.30 -10.15
N VAL A 59 -1.65 -0.86 -11.37
CA VAL A 59 -0.37 -0.21 -11.69
C VAL A 59 -0.58 0.99 -12.61
N ARG A 60 0.30 1.97 -12.49
CA ARG A 60 0.38 3.14 -13.36
C ARG A 60 1.72 3.17 -14.04
N VAL A 61 1.71 3.51 -15.33
CA VAL A 61 2.91 3.60 -16.17
C VAL A 61 2.98 4.94 -16.89
N THR A 62 4.16 5.28 -17.38
CA THR A 62 4.42 6.52 -18.11
C THR A 62 3.72 6.50 -19.47
N GLY A 63 3.15 7.63 -19.86
CA GLY A 63 2.45 7.76 -21.15
C GLY A 63 0.98 7.34 -21.12
N LYS A 64 0.46 6.92 -19.96
CA LYS A 64 -0.94 6.59 -19.73
C LYS A 64 -1.42 7.29 -18.45
N SER A 65 -2.58 7.94 -18.50
CA SER A 65 -3.16 8.65 -17.33
C SER A 65 -3.97 7.70 -16.45
N GLY A 66 -4.58 6.69 -17.08
CA GLY A 66 -5.37 5.65 -16.47
C GLY A 66 -4.56 4.63 -15.68
N VAL A 67 -5.25 3.59 -15.24
CA VAL A 67 -4.74 2.55 -14.35
C VAL A 67 -4.83 1.21 -15.04
N PHE A 68 -3.74 0.44 -15.02
CA PHE A 68 -3.78 -0.95 -15.45
C PHE A 68 -4.18 -1.85 -14.28
N GLY A 69 -5.00 -2.85 -14.57
CA GLY A 69 -5.27 -3.97 -13.66
C GLY A 69 -4.58 -5.24 -14.17
N LEU A 70 -4.05 -6.03 -13.25
CA LEU A 70 -3.54 -7.37 -13.53
C LEU A 70 -4.18 -8.33 -12.54
N GLU A 71 -4.85 -9.36 -13.04
CA GLU A 71 -5.50 -10.40 -12.23
C GLU A 71 -4.94 -11.77 -12.61
N ALA A 72 -4.50 -12.56 -11.64
CA ALA A 72 -4.06 -13.94 -11.88
C ALA A 72 -5.26 -14.82 -12.30
N GLU A 73 -5.15 -15.49 -13.45
CA GLU A 73 -6.21 -16.31 -14.04
C GLU A 73 -5.99 -17.80 -13.78
N SER A 74 -4.76 -18.28 -14.01
CA SER A 74 -4.39 -19.68 -13.79
C SER A 74 -2.89 -19.82 -13.60
N ALA A 75 -2.50 -20.87 -12.91
CA ALA A 75 -1.13 -21.36 -12.85
C ALA A 75 -1.16 -22.88 -13.05
N SER A 76 -0.12 -23.42 -13.67
CA SER A 76 0.03 -24.85 -13.90
C SER A 76 1.50 -25.22 -14.06
N MET A 77 1.81 -26.49 -13.83
CA MET A 77 3.11 -27.08 -14.14
C MET A 77 2.96 -28.27 -15.07
N SER A 78 3.81 -28.32 -16.09
CA SER A 78 3.97 -29.48 -17.00
C SER A 78 5.44 -29.72 -17.27
N ASP A 79 5.92 -30.97 -17.19
CA ASP A 79 7.32 -31.32 -17.48
C ASP A 79 8.35 -30.45 -16.76
N ASN A 80 8.11 -30.16 -15.46
CA ASN A 80 8.93 -29.29 -14.62
C ASN A 80 8.99 -27.82 -15.08
N VAL A 81 8.11 -27.41 -16.00
CA VAL A 81 7.97 -26.03 -16.45
C VAL A 81 6.71 -25.44 -15.85
N GLY A 82 6.87 -24.36 -15.10
CA GLY A 82 5.76 -23.59 -14.54
C GLY A 82 5.25 -22.56 -15.52
N ARG A 83 3.93 -22.41 -15.62
CA ARG A 83 3.26 -21.42 -16.47
C ARG A 83 2.15 -20.75 -15.68
N ALA A 84 2.09 -19.43 -15.74
CA ALA A 84 1.00 -18.67 -15.16
C ALA A 84 0.46 -17.66 -16.17
N ALA A 85 -0.86 -17.48 -16.15
CA ALA A 85 -1.59 -16.55 -17.01
C ALA A 85 -2.30 -15.50 -16.17
N PHE A 86 -2.31 -14.28 -16.69
CA PHE A 86 -2.89 -13.12 -16.03
C PHE A 86 -3.73 -12.33 -17.02
N ARG A 87 -4.93 -11.94 -16.59
CA ARG A 87 -5.78 -11.04 -17.36
C ARG A 87 -5.33 -9.61 -17.14
N LEU A 88 -5.17 -8.87 -18.24
CA LEU A 88 -4.82 -7.45 -18.23
C LEU A 88 -6.04 -6.59 -18.50
N TYR A 89 -6.15 -5.52 -17.72
CA TYR A 89 -7.20 -4.52 -17.80
C TYR A 89 -6.58 -3.13 -17.96
N TYR A 90 -7.30 -2.24 -18.64
CA TYR A 90 -6.97 -0.83 -18.64
C TYR A 90 -8.21 -0.01 -18.29
N PHE A 91 -8.07 0.78 -17.23
CA PHE A 91 -9.08 1.67 -16.69
C PHE A 91 -8.67 3.10 -17.07
N PRO A 92 -9.12 3.61 -18.23
CA PRO A 92 -8.73 4.94 -18.71
C PRO A 92 -9.18 6.04 -17.75
N ASP A 93 -8.39 7.10 -17.64
CA ASP A 93 -8.90 8.35 -17.08
C ASP A 93 -10.04 8.86 -18.00
N PRO A 94 -11.16 9.37 -17.46
CA PRO A 94 -12.29 9.83 -18.28
C PRO A 94 -11.94 10.93 -19.28
N THR A 95 -10.80 11.60 -19.11
CA THR A 95 -10.30 12.63 -20.02
C THR A 95 -9.42 12.08 -21.16
N GLU A 96 -9.08 10.79 -21.17
CA GLU A 96 -8.30 10.18 -22.24
C GLU A 96 -9.15 9.88 -23.48
N GLU A 97 -8.63 10.18 -24.66
CA GLU A 97 -9.30 9.89 -25.94
C GLU A 97 -9.63 8.40 -26.14
N VAL A 98 -8.86 7.49 -25.53
CA VAL A 98 -9.10 6.04 -25.65
C VAL A 98 -10.44 5.61 -25.04
N ILE A 99 -11.06 6.42 -24.16
CA ILE A 99 -12.40 6.11 -23.64
C ILE A 99 -13.44 6.04 -24.76
N GLU A 100 -13.28 6.83 -25.83
CA GLU A 100 -14.17 6.83 -27.00
C GLU A 100 -14.02 5.57 -27.86
N SER A 101 -12.98 4.78 -27.60
CA SER A 101 -12.75 3.47 -28.24
C SER A 101 -13.36 2.31 -27.45
N TYR A 102 -13.76 2.54 -26.20
CA TYR A 102 -14.49 1.58 -25.38
C TYR A 102 -15.99 1.58 -25.72
N SER A 103 -16.70 0.54 -25.31
CA SER A 103 -18.16 0.47 -25.46
C SER A 103 -18.86 1.63 -24.76
N VAL A 104 -20.07 1.99 -25.22
CA VAL A 104 -20.88 3.04 -24.59
C VAL A 104 -21.12 2.75 -23.10
N GLN A 105 -21.30 1.48 -22.74
CA GLN A 105 -21.47 1.05 -21.35
C GLN A 105 -20.21 1.31 -20.50
N ALA A 106 -19.02 1.00 -21.03
CA ALA A 106 -17.76 1.29 -20.35
C ALA A 106 -17.55 2.81 -20.20
N GLY A 107 -17.90 3.60 -21.22
CA GLY A 107 -17.89 5.06 -21.16
C GLY A 107 -18.76 5.63 -20.04
N ILE A 108 -19.98 5.12 -19.87
CA ILE A 108 -20.89 5.51 -18.77
C ILE A 108 -20.28 5.18 -17.41
N ILE A 109 -19.68 3.99 -17.25
CA ILE A 109 -19.07 3.57 -15.99
C ILE A 109 -17.84 4.42 -15.65
N ALA A 110 -16.98 4.70 -16.63
CA ALA A 110 -15.78 5.52 -16.43
C ALA A 110 -16.12 6.95 -15.94
N HIS A 111 -17.26 7.50 -16.37
CA HIS A 111 -17.75 8.81 -15.93
C HIS A 111 -18.53 8.77 -14.60
N GLY A 112 -18.65 7.61 -13.96
CA GLY A 112 -19.26 7.45 -12.64
C GLY A 112 -18.45 8.14 -11.53
N ARG A 113 -19.14 8.70 -10.53
CA ARG A 113 -18.49 9.43 -9.42
C ARG A 113 -17.59 8.55 -8.55
N ASP A 114 -17.89 7.26 -8.49
CA ASP A 114 -17.17 6.23 -7.71
C ASP A 114 -16.19 5.41 -8.56
N TYR A 115 -16.03 5.73 -9.85
CA TYR A 115 -15.22 4.94 -10.78
C TYR A 115 -13.79 4.68 -10.26
N LEU A 116 -13.06 5.73 -9.87
CA LEU A 116 -11.69 5.59 -9.40
C LEU A 116 -11.58 4.83 -8.08
N ASP A 117 -12.59 4.92 -7.21
CA ASP A 117 -12.60 4.15 -5.96
C ASP A 117 -12.81 2.66 -6.25
N ARG A 118 -13.69 2.33 -7.20
CA ARG A 118 -13.93 0.96 -7.66
C ARG A 118 -12.73 0.36 -8.39
N VAL A 119 -12.01 1.16 -9.17
CA VAL A 119 -10.78 0.72 -9.86
C VAL A 119 -9.71 0.24 -8.87
N ARG A 120 -9.63 0.82 -7.66
CA ARG A 120 -8.66 0.40 -6.64
C ARG A 120 -8.82 -1.07 -6.21
N ASP A 121 -10.05 -1.58 -6.26
CA ASP A 121 -10.41 -2.95 -5.89
C ASP A 121 -11.23 -3.60 -7.03
N PHE A 122 -10.79 -3.42 -8.28
CA PHE A 122 -11.52 -3.82 -9.48
C PHE A 122 -11.90 -5.31 -9.53
N THR A 123 -11.15 -6.17 -8.82
CA THR A 123 -11.42 -7.62 -8.71
C THR A 123 -12.76 -7.93 -8.06
N GLN A 124 -13.33 -6.99 -7.30
CA GLN A 124 -14.65 -7.09 -6.68
C GLN A 124 -15.79 -6.58 -7.58
N HIS A 125 -15.47 -6.12 -8.79
CA HIS A 125 -16.39 -5.48 -9.70
C HIS A 125 -16.44 -6.22 -11.03
N ASP A 126 -17.37 -7.18 -11.13
CA ASP A 126 -17.52 -8.02 -12.32
C ASP A 126 -17.82 -7.23 -13.59
N ASP A 127 -18.52 -6.10 -13.47
CA ASP A 127 -18.77 -5.20 -14.59
C ASP A 127 -17.49 -4.50 -15.10
N LEU A 128 -16.60 -4.09 -14.19
CA LEU A 128 -15.28 -3.57 -14.58
C LEU A 128 -14.45 -4.66 -15.28
N ARG A 129 -14.44 -5.87 -14.73
CA ARG A 129 -13.70 -7.00 -15.31
C ARG A 129 -14.26 -7.43 -16.67
N ALA A 130 -15.57 -7.32 -16.87
CA ALA A 130 -16.21 -7.65 -18.14
C ALA A 130 -15.89 -6.65 -19.25
N LEU A 131 -15.77 -5.36 -18.90
CA LEU A 131 -15.73 -4.27 -19.87
C LEU A 131 -14.32 -3.73 -20.19
N PHE A 132 -13.37 -3.84 -19.26
CA PHE A 132 -12.08 -3.16 -19.37
C PHE A 132 -10.89 -4.09 -19.67
N GLY A 133 -11.15 -5.36 -19.99
CA GLY A 133 -10.10 -6.33 -20.32
C GLY A 133 -9.48 -6.05 -21.70
N ILE A 134 -8.15 -5.99 -21.76
CA ILE A 134 -7.41 -5.60 -22.98
C ILE A 134 -6.45 -6.66 -23.50
N ALA A 135 -5.88 -7.49 -22.65
CA ALA A 135 -4.81 -8.40 -23.04
C ALA A 135 -4.67 -9.56 -22.04
N ARG A 136 -3.76 -10.47 -22.34
CA ARG A 136 -3.29 -11.52 -21.46
C ARG A 136 -1.76 -11.43 -21.35
N LEU A 137 -1.26 -11.51 -20.13
CA LEU A 137 0.15 -11.67 -19.83
C LEU A 137 0.38 -13.10 -19.40
N GLU A 138 1.45 -13.73 -19.87
CA GLU A 138 1.87 -15.05 -19.41
C GLU A 138 3.32 -14.99 -18.94
N SER A 139 3.61 -15.73 -17.88
CA SER A 139 4.96 -15.95 -17.37
C SER A 139 5.25 -17.45 -17.38
N THR A 140 6.49 -17.79 -17.73
CA THR A 140 6.99 -19.16 -17.69
C THR A 140 8.29 -19.19 -16.91
N TYR A 141 8.49 -20.23 -16.10
CA TYR A 141 9.73 -20.48 -15.38
C TYR A 141 10.19 -21.93 -15.58
N VAL A 142 11.48 -22.07 -15.91
CA VAL A 142 12.17 -23.35 -16.15
C VAL A 142 13.30 -23.48 -15.12
N PRO A 143 13.16 -24.33 -14.09
CA PRO A 143 14.14 -24.45 -13.01
C PRO A 143 15.54 -24.85 -13.50
N ASP A 144 15.62 -25.80 -14.42
CA ASP A 144 16.87 -26.43 -14.87
C ASP A 144 17.85 -25.41 -15.48
N THR A 145 17.34 -24.46 -16.25
CA THR A 145 18.12 -23.37 -16.84
C THR A 145 18.01 -22.06 -16.06
N SER A 146 17.17 -22.03 -15.02
CA SER A 146 16.63 -20.79 -14.42
C SER A 146 16.02 -19.87 -15.48
N GLY A 147 15.47 -20.44 -16.55
CA GLY A 147 14.94 -19.74 -17.71
C GLY A 147 13.60 -19.09 -17.41
N ILE A 148 13.38 -17.91 -17.95
CA ILE A 148 12.13 -17.16 -17.80
C ILE A 148 11.61 -16.75 -19.16
N CYS A 149 10.30 -16.84 -19.38
CA CYS A 149 9.63 -16.21 -20.51
C CYS A 149 8.54 -15.26 -20.01
N LEU A 150 8.44 -14.08 -20.64
CA LEU A 150 7.31 -13.17 -20.49
C LEU A 150 6.64 -12.99 -21.85
N THR A 151 5.33 -13.15 -21.88
CA THR A 151 4.55 -13.19 -23.12
C THR A 151 3.35 -12.26 -23.03
N LEU A 152 3.20 -11.36 -23.99
CA LEU A 152 2.02 -10.52 -24.17
C LEU A 152 1.18 -11.05 -25.33
N THR A 153 -0.10 -11.28 -25.07
CA THR A 153 -1.09 -11.65 -26.08
C THR A 153 -2.25 -10.65 -26.06
N ALA A 154 -2.53 -10.02 -27.19
CA ALA A 154 -3.69 -9.15 -27.35
C ALA A 154 -4.16 -9.14 -28.80
N VAL A 155 -5.44 -8.83 -29.02
CA VAL A 155 -5.89 -8.46 -30.38
C VAL A 155 -5.32 -7.08 -30.74
N ASN A 156 -5.01 -6.85 -32.00
CA ASN A 156 -4.64 -5.51 -32.48
C ASN A 156 -5.76 -4.50 -32.23
N CYS A 157 -7.01 -4.92 -32.49
CA CYS A 157 -8.21 -4.15 -32.21
C CYS A 157 -9.36 -5.08 -31.76
N ASP A 158 -10.00 -4.74 -30.65
CA ASP A 158 -11.16 -5.44 -30.12
C ASP A 158 -12.45 -4.71 -30.49
N GLU A 159 -13.05 -5.18 -31.58
CA GLU A 159 -14.21 -4.57 -32.20
C GLU A 159 -15.53 -5.24 -31.76
N ILE A 160 -16.49 -4.43 -31.31
CA ILE A 160 -17.86 -4.84 -31.00
C ILE A 160 -18.82 -4.05 -31.89
N ARG A 161 -19.76 -4.72 -32.57
CA ARG A 161 -20.83 -4.08 -33.35
C ARG A 161 -22.22 -4.35 -32.80
N SER A 162 -23.08 -3.35 -32.90
CA SER A 162 -24.52 -3.50 -32.64
C SER A 162 -25.27 -3.68 -33.96
N LEU A 163 -25.97 -4.81 -34.13
CA LEU A 163 -26.76 -5.07 -35.34
C LEU A 163 -27.99 -4.16 -35.45
N ASP A 164 -28.65 -3.88 -34.32
CA ASP A 164 -29.89 -3.10 -34.26
C ASP A 164 -29.66 -1.65 -33.78
N GLY A 165 -28.41 -1.28 -33.47
CA GLY A 165 -28.04 0.01 -32.90
C GLY A 165 -28.24 0.05 -31.39
N LEU A 166 -27.96 1.19 -30.77
CA LEU A 166 -28.11 1.41 -29.34
C LEU A 166 -28.74 2.77 -29.09
N VAL A 167 -29.89 2.78 -28.41
CA VAL A 167 -30.56 4.00 -27.96
C VAL A 167 -30.37 4.13 -26.45
N VAL A 168 -29.80 5.25 -26.02
CA VAL A 168 -29.59 5.57 -24.60
C VAL A 168 -30.66 6.55 -24.15
N GLN A 169 -31.27 6.28 -23.00
CA GLN A 169 -32.24 7.19 -22.40
C GLN A 169 -31.49 8.29 -21.63
N THR A 170 -31.69 9.55 -22.02
CA THR A 170 -31.12 10.71 -21.33
C THR A 170 -32.23 11.58 -20.73
N PRO A 171 -31.93 12.49 -19.79
CA PRO A 171 -32.91 13.44 -19.25
C PRO A 171 -33.59 14.32 -20.32
N GLU A 172 -32.91 14.55 -21.45
CA GLU A 172 -33.39 15.37 -22.57
C GLU A 172 -34.17 14.54 -23.62
N GLY A 173 -34.23 13.21 -23.44
CA GLY A 173 -34.91 12.27 -24.31
C GLY A 173 -34.02 11.10 -24.77
N PRO A 174 -34.56 10.17 -25.56
CA PRO A 174 -33.78 9.09 -26.15
C PRO A 174 -32.79 9.63 -27.20
N VAL A 175 -31.54 9.21 -27.10
CA VAL A 175 -30.45 9.54 -28.05
C VAL A 175 -29.97 8.27 -28.73
N GLN A 176 -29.87 8.28 -30.06
CA GLN A 176 -29.23 7.21 -30.82
C GLN A 176 -27.72 7.29 -30.58
N ALA A 177 -27.18 6.44 -29.71
CA ALA A 177 -25.76 6.40 -29.38
C ALA A 177 -24.96 5.64 -30.45
N ILE A 178 -25.54 4.56 -31.00
CA ILE A 178 -24.92 3.75 -32.06
C ILE A 178 -25.97 3.47 -33.12
N GLU A 179 -25.68 3.77 -34.38
CA GLU A 179 -26.57 3.43 -35.50
C GLU A 179 -26.68 1.91 -35.71
N PRO A 180 -27.78 1.38 -36.28
CA PRO A 180 -27.87 -0.02 -36.67
C PRO A 180 -26.71 -0.47 -37.58
N GLY A 181 -26.02 -1.54 -37.20
CA GLY A 181 -24.78 -2.01 -37.84
C GLY A 181 -23.51 -1.23 -37.44
N GLY A 182 -23.64 -0.25 -36.55
CA GLY A 182 -22.55 0.59 -36.06
C GLY A 182 -21.62 -0.11 -35.08
N VAL A 183 -20.48 0.53 -34.84
CA VAL A 183 -19.43 0.06 -33.93
C VAL A 183 -19.70 0.59 -32.53
N ASP A 184 -19.85 -0.30 -31.56
CA ASP A 184 -19.95 0.01 -30.13
C ASP A 184 -18.56 0.17 -29.51
N GLN A 185 -17.63 -0.71 -29.87
CA GLN A 185 -16.26 -0.69 -29.36
C GLN A 185 -15.28 -0.89 -30.51
N ASN A 186 -14.16 -0.17 -30.47
CA ASN A 186 -13.05 -0.31 -31.41
C ASN A 186 -11.73 -0.10 -30.68
N LEU A 187 -11.43 -0.98 -29.73
CA LEU A 187 -10.39 -0.75 -28.74
C LEU A 187 -9.01 -1.25 -29.23
N PRO A 188 -7.99 -0.38 -29.39
CA PRO A 188 -6.64 -0.81 -29.79
C PRO A 188 -5.92 -1.52 -28.63
N CYS A 189 -6.29 -2.77 -28.37
CA CYS A 189 -5.86 -3.56 -27.22
C CYS A 189 -4.34 -3.75 -27.14
N TRP A 190 -3.69 -4.10 -28.25
CA TRP A 190 -2.23 -4.24 -28.32
C TRP A 190 -1.50 -2.95 -27.95
N GLU A 191 -1.86 -1.83 -28.60
CA GLU A 191 -1.23 -0.52 -28.34
C GLU A 191 -1.51 -0.01 -26.93
N THR A 192 -2.69 -0.35 -26.38
CA THR A 192 -3.07 0.03 -25.01
C THR A 192 -2.26 -0.76 -23.99
N ALA A 193 -2.04 -2.05 -24.19
CA ALA A 193 -1.24 -2.91 -23.30
C ALA A 193 0.27 -2.65 -23.39
N TRP A 194 0.73 -2.11 -24.52
CA TRP A 194 2.15 -2.01 -24.85
C TRP A 194 3.02 -1.30 -23.80
N PRO A 195 2.66 -0.11 -23.26
CA PRO A 195 3.51 0.58 -22.29
C PRO A 195 3.72 -0.21 -20.99
N LEU A 196 2.71 -0.97 -20.56
CA LEU A 196 2.82 -1.84 -19.38
C LEU A 196 3.81 -2.98 -19.64
N PHE A 197 3.68 -3.66 -20.78
CA PHE A 197 4.57 -4.77 -21.11
C PHE A 197 6.01 -4.31 -21.29
N GLN A 198 6.24 -3.14 -21.91
CA GLN A 198 7.57 -2.54 -22.00
C GLN A 198 8.19 -2.29 -20.62
N ALA A 199 7.43 -1.73 -19.68
CA ALA A 199 7.90 -1.48 -18.32
C ALA A 199 8.23 -2.79 -17.58
N LEU A 200 7.38 -3.81 -17.73
CA LEU A 200 7.59 -5.12 -17.12
C LEU A 200 8.82 -5.85 -17.70
N ALA A 201 8.96 -5.88 -19.02
CA ALA A 201 10.11 -6.52 -19.68
C ALA A 201 11.43 -5.80 -19.36
N ALA A 202 11.43 -4.46 -19.33
CA ALA A 202 12.60 -3.71 -18.87
C ALA A 202 12.93 -3.99 -17.40
N SER A 203 11.91 -4.20 -16.57
CA SER A 203 12.06 -4.61 -15.17
C SER A 203 12.67 -6.00 -15.03
N ALA A 204 12.25 -6.96 -15.86
CA ALA A 204 12.88 -8.28 -15.94
C ALA A 204 14.36 -8.16 -16.27
N SER A 205 14.70 -7.39 -17.30
CA SER A 205 16.08 -7.21 -17.73
C SER A 205 16.96 -6.59 -16.64
N TYR A 206 16.45 -5.56 -15.96
CA TYR A 206 17.11 -4.91 -14.83
C TYR A 206 17.31 -5.86 -13.63
N CYS A 207 16.25 -6.55 -13.21
CA CYS A 207 16.30 -7.44 -12.04
C CYS A 207 17.22 -8.64 -12.26
N LEU A 208 17.19 -9.23 -13.47
CA LEU A 208 18.00 -10.39 -13.84
C LEU A 208 19.43 -10.00 -14.21
N GLY A 209 19.67 -8.72 -14.54
CA GLY A 209 20.97 -8.20 -14.97
C GLY A 209 21.39 -8.68 -16.36
N VAL A 210 20.44 -9.15 -17.18
CA VAL A 210 20.63 -9.69 -18.52
C VAL A 210 19.47 -9.24 -19.41
N SER A 211 19.74 -9.01 -20.69
CA SER A 211 18.69 -8.76 -21.69
C SER A 211 18.05 -10.09 -22.15
N PRO A 212 16.89 -10.06 -22.83
CA PRO A 212 16.38 -11.24 -23.51
C PRO A 212 17.40 -11.81 -24.49
N ASP A 213 17.53 -13.12 -24.54
CA ASP A 213 18.37 -13.84 -25.52
C ASP A 213 17.54 -14.50 -26.63
N ARG A 214 16.21 -14.42 -26.52
CA ARG A 214 15.25 -14.92 -27.49
C ARG A 214 14.01 -14.03 -27.57
N LEU A 215 13.47 -13.86 -28.76
CA LEU A 215 12.24 -13.11 -29.03
C LEU A 215 11.47 -13.85 -30.12
N GLU A 216 10.18 -14.09 -29.90
CA GLU A 216 9.29 -14.67 -30.90
C GLU A 216 8.01 -13.85 -31.00
N GLN A 217 7.57 -13.58 -32.23
CA GLN A 217 6.32 -12.90 -32.52
C GLN A 217 5.46 -13.77 -33.43
N TYR A 218 4.20 -13.95 -33.04
CA TYR A 218 3.20 -14.69 -33.79
C TYR A 218 1.99 -13.82 -34.07
N THR A 219 1.40 -14.02 -35.25
CA THR A 219 0.13 -13.41 -35.62
C THR A 219 -0.88 -14.50 -35.98
N GLY A 220 -2.05 -14.42 -35.36
CA GLY A 220 -3.19 -15.29 -35.61
C GLY A 220 -4.39 -14.52 -36.15
N LEU A 221 -5.38 -15.25 -36.65
CA LEU A 221 -6.67 -14.68 -37.03
C LEU A 221 -7.40 -14.18 -35.78
N GLY A 222 -7.88 -12.93 -35.82
CA GLY A 222 -8.71 -12.36 -34.79
C GLY A 222 -10.20 -12.54 -35.08
N THR A 223 -11.00 -12.24 -34.07
CA THR A 223 -12.45 -12.26 -34.13
C THR A 223 -12.99 -10.89 -33.71
N CYS A 224 -14.16 -10.53 -34.23
CA CYS A 224 -14.95 -9.43 -33.71
C CYS A 224 -16.17 -9.97 -32.96
N ARG A 225 -16.83 -9.11 -32.20
CA ARG A 225 -18.05 -9.46 -31.47
C ARG A 225 -19.24 -8.68 -32.00
N VAL A 226 -20.39 -9.34 -32.07
CA VAL A 226 -21.64 -8.74 -32.51
C VAL A 226 -22.76 -9.04 -31.52
N TYR A 227 -23.67 -8.09 -31.30
CA TYR A 227 -24.87 -8.28 -30.50
C TYR A 227 -26.10 -7.62 -31.16
N GLY A 228 -27.30 -8.08 -30.78
CA GLY A 228 -28.56 -7.57 -31.31
C GLY A 228 -29.78 -8.08 -30.53
N ALA A 229 -30.97 -7.63 -30.92
CA ALA A 229 -32.24 -7.98 -30.31
C ALA A 229 -32.47 -9.50 -30.36
N GLY A 230 -32.45 -10.15 -29.19
CA GLY A 230 -32.61 -11.60 -29.08
C GLY A 230 -31.38 -12.41 -29.50
N LEU A 231 -30.26 -11.76 -29.83
CA LEU A 231 -28.99 -12.39 -30.15
C LEU A 231 -27.97 -12.08 -29.04
N PRO A 232 -27.56 -13.08 -28.22
CA PRO A 232 -26.50 -12.87 -27.25
C PRO A 232 -25.18 -12.55 -27.98
N LEU A 233 -24.25 -11.92 -27.26
CA LEU A 233 -22.93 -11.58 -27.78
C LEU A 233 -22.28 -12.79 -28.45
N ARG A 234 -21.98 -12.67 -29.74
CA ARG A 234 -21.42 -13.75 -30.56
C ARG A 234 -20.10 -13.32 -31.18
N TRP A 235 -19.17 -14.27 -31.31
CA TRP A 235 -17.92 -14.10 -32.03
C TRP A 235 -18.10 -14.37 -33.53
N GLU A 236 -17.56 -13.49 -34.37
CA GLU A 236 -17.49 -13.64 -35.82
C GLU A 236 -16.03 -13.48 -36.28
N GLN A 237 -15.67 -14.10 -37.42
CA GLN A 237 -14.35 -13.90 -37.99
C GLN A 237 -14.22 -12.46 -38.48
N SER A 238 -13.05 -11.86 -38.24
CA SER A 238 -12.73 -10.53 -38.71
C SER A 238 -11.55 -10.59 -39.67
N ASP A 239 -11.67 -9.87 -40.80
CA ASP A 239 -10.59 -9.71 -41.77
C ASP A 239 -9.56 -8.65 -41.32
N THR A 240 -9.89 -7.84 -40.32
CA THR A 240 -9.06 -6.72 -39.83
C THR A 240 -8.49 -6.95 -38.44
N ALA A 241 -9.11 -7.82 -37.64
CA ALA A 241 -8.63 -8.17 -36.32
C ALA A 241 -7.62 -9.32 -36.40
N HIS A 242 -6.51 -9.17 -35.68
CA HIS A 242 -5.44 -10.15 -35.58
C HIS A 242 -5.05 -10.31 -34.13
N ILE A 243 -4.82 -11.56 -33.71
CA ILE A 243 -4.22 -11.85 -32.40
C ILE A 243 -2.72 -11.69 -32.55
N LEU A 244 -2.13 -10.80 -31.77
CA LEU A 244 -0.70 -10.56 -31.72
C LEU A 244 -0.14 -11.18 -30.45
N ASN A 245 0.98 -11.89 -30.60
CA ASN A 245 1.74 -12.45 -29.50
C ASN A 245 3.20 -12.01 -29.59
N LEU A 246 3.77 -11.55 -28.48
CA LEU A 246 5.21 -11.32 -28.34
C LEU A 246 5.73 -12.00 -27.09
N SER A 247 6.71 -12.88 -27.28
CA SER A 247 7.37 -13.62 -26.21
C SER A 247 8.83 -13.22 -26.10
N LEU A 248 9.29 -12.96 -24.87
CA LEU A 248 10.67 -12.61 -24.53
C LEU A 248 11.27 -13.65 -23.59
N GLY A 249 12.29 -14.36 -24.07
CA GLY A 249 13.03 -15.37 -23.31
C GLY A 249 14.31 -14.83 -22.69
N TYR A 250 14.56 -15.21 -21.43
CA TYR A 250 15.78 -14.95 -20.67
C TYR A 250 16.37 -16.30 -20.27
N SER A 251 17.56 -16.66 -20.78
CA SER A 251 18.15 -18.00 -20.60
C SER A 251 17.18 -19.12 -21.00
N PHE A 252 16.51 -18.91 -22.14
CA PHE A 252 15.44 -19.80 -22.64
C PHE A 252 15.88 -20.47 -23.95
N GLU A 253 16.34 -21.72 -23.86
CA GLU A 253 16.91 -22.43 -25.01
C GLU A 253 15.87 -23.07 -25.94
N GLU A 254 14.77 -23.54 -25.37
CA GLU A 254 13.65 -24.17 -26.07
C GLU A 254 12.82 -23.13 -26.85
N PRO A 255 12.02 -23.55 -27.87
CA PRO A 255 10.98 -22.70 -28.45
C PRO A 255 10.17 -22.01 -27.36
N LEU A 256 9.93 -20.70 -27.53
CA LEU A 256 9.13 -19.98 -26.56
C LEU A 256 7.71 -20.57 -26.58
N PRO A 257 7.03 -20.63 -25.42
CA PRO A 257 5.65 -21.09 -25.38
C PRO A 257 4.82 -20.21 -26.32
N VAL A 258 4.21 -20.85 -27.32
CA VAL A 258 3.18 -20.20 -28.13
C VAL A 258 1.86 -20.38 -27.37
N PRO A 259 1.11 -19.30 -27.07
CA PRO A 259 -0.21 -19.46 -26.50
C PRO A 259 -1.12 -20.22 -27.47
N ASP A 260 -2.15 -20.88 -26.94
CA ASP A 260 -3.09 -21.70 -27.71
C ASP A 260 -3.55 -21.01 -29.03
N GLY A 261 -3.14 -21.54 -30.19
CA GLY A 261 -3.61 -21.05 -31.49
C GLY A 261 -2.78 -21.47 -32.71
N ASP A 262 -3.43 -21.48 -33.89
CA ASP A 262 -2.85 -21.76 -35.22
C ASP A 262 -2.07 -20.55 -35.79
N GLY A 263 -1.39 -19.78 -34.93
CA GLY A 263 -0.67 -18.58 -35.31
C GLY A 263 0.55 -18.88 -36.18
N GLN A 264 0.83 -18.03 -37.18
CA GLN A 264 2.06 -18.12 -37.96
C GLN A 264 3.16 -17.29 -37.31
N ALA A 265 4.35 -17.87 -37.17
CA ALA A 265 5.52 -17.14 -36.69
C ALA A 265 5.92 -16.08 -37.72
N GLU A 266 5.81 -14.81 -37.34
CA GLU A 266 6.26 -13.68 -38.18
C GLU A 266 7.73 -13.35 -37.94
N LEU A 267 8.20 -13.56 -36.70
CA LEU A 267 9.56 -13.26 -36.30
C LEU A 267 10.04 -14.27 -35.25
N VAL A 268 11.18 -14.89 -35.51
CA VAL A 268 11.91 -15.70 -34.54
C VAL A 268 13.34 -15.17 -34.49
N TRP A 269 13.73 -14.64 -33.35
CA TRP A 269 15.05 -14.08 -33.11
C TRP A 269 15.71 -14.77 -31.93
N LYS A 270 17.01 -15.06 -32.07
CA LYS A 270 17.84 -15.63 -31.01
C LYS A 270 19.23 -14.99 -31.06
N ALA A 271 19.77 -14.67 -29.89
CA ALA A 271 21.14 -14.20 -29.75
C ALA A 271 22.14 -15.24 -30.30
N PRO A 272 23.25 -14.82 -30.93
CA PRO A 272 23.74 -13.45 -31.06
C PRO A 272 23.32 -12.74 -32.36
N SER A 273 22.23 -13.16 -33.02
CA SER A 273 21.76 -12.53 -34.26
C SER A 273 21.48 -11.03 -34.05
N PRO A 274 21.64 -10.15 -35.06
CA PRO A 274 21.31 -8.72 -34.93
C PRO A 274 19.86 -8.52 -34.47
N ILE A 275 19.65 -7.59 -33.54
CA ILE A 275 18.31 -7.29 -33.00
C ILE A 275 17.39 -6.82 -34.15
N PRO A 276 16.14 -7.31 -34.24
CA PRO A 276 15.19 -6.90 -35.26
C PRO A 276 14.89 -5.40 -35.18
N GLU A 277 14.81 -4.72 -36.33
CA GLU A 277 14.63 -3.26 -36.41
C GLU A 277 13.39 -2.78 -35.65
N ALA A 278 12.27 -3.52 -35.74
CA ALA A 278 11.03 -3.22 -35.04
C ALA A 278 11.18 -3.10 -33.51
N PHE A 279 12.18 -3.77 -32.93
CA PHE A 279 12.45 -3.78 -31.50
C PHE A 279 13.77 -3.11 -31.14
N ALA A 280 14.52 -2.53 -32.08
CA ALA A 280 15.89 -2.03 -31.82
C ALA A 280 15.98 -1.02 -30.67
N ASN A 281 14.91 -0.24 -30.44
CA ASN A 281 14.83 0.78 -29.39
C ASN A 281 14.07 0.33 -28.14
N ALA A 282 13.75 -0.96 -28.01
CA ALA A 282 12.97 -1.44 -26.89
C ALA A 282 13.76 -1.36 -25.56
N PRO A 283 13.12 -0.98 -24.44
CA PRO A 283 13.81 -0.68 -23.19
C PRO A 283 14.41 -1.90 -22.49
N TRP A 284 13.97 -3.12 -22.83
CA TRP A 284 14.48 -4.37 -22.26
C TRP A 284 15.86 -4.78 -22.78
N TRP A 285 16.40 -4.12 -23.80
CA TRP A 285 17.76 -4.45 -24.27
C TRP A 285 18.85 -3.98 -23.32
N ASP A 286 18.59 -2.95 -22.51
CA ASP A 286 19.55 -2.41 -21.55
C ASP A 286 19.25 -2.86 -20.12
N PRO A 287 19.96 -3.87 -19.59
CA PRO A 287 19.83 -4.28 -18.19
C PRO A 287 20.48 -3.27 -17.24
N ASN A 288 21.28 -2.32 -17.75
CA ASN A 288 22.03 -1.35 -16.96
C ASN A 288 21.44 0.04 -17.12
N ILE A 289 20.40 0.36 -16.36
CA ILE A 289 19.84 1.70 -16.35
C ILE A 289 20.93 2.70 -15.92
N PRO A 290 21.34 3.67 -16.77
CA PRO A 290 22.44 4.57 -16.48
C PRO A 290 22.20 5.35 -15.19
N GLY A 291 23.16 5.29 -14.27
CA GLY A 291 23.01 5.89 -12.95
C GLY A 291 22.05 5.14 -12.01
N ALA A 292 21.66 3.89 -12.27
CA ALA A 292 21.04 3.00 -11.27
C ALA A 292 22.05 2.57 -10.20
N LYS A 293 23.32 2.38 -10.57
CA LYS A 293 24.43 2.15 -9.63
C LYS A 293 24.74 3.38 -8.76
N ASN A 294 24.48 4.59 -9.28
CA ASN A 294 24.56 5.87 -8.55
C ASN A 294 23.18 6.38 -8.10
N SER A 295 22.10 5.62 -8.33
CA SER A 295 20.72 5.99 -7.96
C SER A 295 20.50 5.87 -6.47
N PHE A 296 21.43 5.19 -5.80
CA PHE A 296 21.61 5.17 -4.36
C PHE A 296 22.25 6.45 -3.82
N ASP A 297 22.48 7.51 -4.62
CA ASP A 297 23.14 8.71 -4.13
C ASP A 297 22.51 9.99 -4.70
N LYS A 298 21.41 10.46 -4.09
CA LYS A 298 20.80 11.80 -4.31
C LYS A 298 21.86 12.93 -4.35
N ARG A 299 22.97 12.75 -3.63
CA ARG A 299 24.13 13.67 -3.59
C ARG A 299 24.85 13.79 -4.93
N THR A 300 24.89 12.72 -5.72
CA THR A 300 25.51 12.71 -7.06
C THR A 300 24.67 13.47 -8.09
N MET A 301 23.36 13.65 -7.83
CA MET A 301 22.44 14.46 -8.64
C MET A 301 22.38 15.93 -8.18
N GLY A 302 23.22 16.35 -7.22
CA GLY A 302 23.22 17.71 -6.67
C GLY A 302 21.99 18.04 -5.81
N ILE A 303 21.17 17.04 -5.48
CA ILE A 303 20.04 17.19 -4.56
C ILE A 303 20.58 17.00 -3.15
N THR A 304 20.82 18.12 -2.47
CA THR A 304 21.38 18.19 -1.10
C THR A 304 20.31 18.31 -0.02
N ASP A 305 19.03 18.15 -0.36
CA ASP A 305 17.95 18.36 0.59
C ASP A 305 17.85 17.17 1.56
N LYS A 306 17.94 17.47 2.85
CA LYS A 306 17.76 16.50 3.93
C LYS A 306 16.29 16.03 3.95
N PRO A 307 16.01 14.75 4.24
CA PRO A 307 14.65 14.29 4.41
C PRO A 307 13.94 15.05 5.53
N ARG A 308 12.64 15.29 5.35
CA ARG A 308 11.84 16.00 6.35
C ARG A 308 11.42 15.08 7.48
N LEU A 309 11.68 15.46 8.73
CA LEU A 309 11.28 14.72 9.91
C LEU A 309 9.95 15.24 10.46
N ILE A 310 8.96 14.36 10.56
CA ILE A 310 7.69 14.60 11.24
C ILE A 310 7.66 13.74 12.50
N VAL A 311 7.48 14.35 13.66
CA VAL A 311 7.22 13.62 14.91
C VAL A 311 5.72 13.48 15.05
N LEU A 312 5.24 12.24 14.97
CA LEU A 312 3.83 11.92 15.11
C LEU A 312 3.51 11.53 16.56
N THR A 313 2.61 12.28 17.18
CA THR A 313 2.17 12.03 18.56
C THR A 313 0.66 12.18 18.71
N GLY A 314 0.15 11.85 19.89
CA GLY A 314 -1.26 11.87 20.22
C GLY A 314 -1.63 10.73 21.15
N PHE A 315 -2.63 10.97 21.99
CA PHE A 315 -3.06 10.04 23.02
C PHE A 315 -3.53 8.69 22.43
N LEU A 316 -3.63 7.66 23.26
CA LEU A 316 -4.05 6.32 22.84
C LEU A 316 -5.39 6.36 22.08
N GLY A 317 -5.47 5.66 20.94
CA GLY A 317 -6.69 5.59 20.13
C GLY A 317 -7.01 6.82 19.27
N ALA A 318 -6.15 7.85 19.23
CA ALA A 318 -6.39 9.08 18.46
C ALA A 318 -6.43 8.90 16.93
N GLY A 319 -5.95 7.77 16.41
CA GLY A 319 -5.91 7.47 14.98
C GLY A 319 -4.56 7.71 14.29
N LYS A 320 -3.45 7.62 15.03
CA LYS A 320 -2.07 7.73 14.50
C LYS A 320 -1.79 6.77 13.36
N THR A 321 -2.12 5.48 13.53
CA THR A 321 -1.93 4.45 12.49
C THR A 321 -2.75 4.74 11.23
N SER A 322 -4.00 5.18 11.38
CA SER A 322 -4.85 5.55 10.23
C SER A 322 -4.30 6.77 9.48
N PHE A 323 -3.86 7.80 10.21
CA PHE A 323 -3.18 8.95 9.63
C PHE A 323 -1.90 8.53 8.89
N LEU A 324 -1.07 7.68 9.51
CA LEU A 324 0.18 7.22 8.95
C LEU A 324 -0.04 6.50 7.60
N ALA A 325 -1.00 5.58 7.55
CA ALA A 325 -1.39 4.89 6.32
C ALA A 325 -1.81 5.88 5.22
N ARG A 326 -2.70 6.84 5.53
CA ARG A 326 -3.14 7.88 4.60
C ARG A 326 -2.02 8.81 4.14
N PHE A 327 -1.15 9.20 5.06
CA PHE A 327 0.00 10.06 4.77
C PHE A 327 0.97 9.37 3.81
N ILE A 328 1.27 8.09 4.05
CA ILE A 328 2.13 7.30 3.17
C ILE A 328 1.48 7.12 1.80
N GLU A 329 0.19 6.75 1.73
CA GLU A 329 -0.56 6.66 0.47
C GLU A 329 -0.48 7.97 -0.33
N ASN A 330 -0.69 9.12 0.33
CA ASN A 330 -0.64 10.43 -0.30
C ASN A 330 0.75 10.75 -0.85
N GLN A 331 1.82 10.48 -0.08
CA GLN A 331 3.18 10.72 -0.54
C GLN A 331 3.56 9.76 -1.68
N ALA A 332 3.24 8.47 -1.56
CA ALA A 332 3.47 7.48 -2.60
C ALA A 332 2.80 7.88 -3.92
N SER A 333 1.56 8.40 -3.87
CA SER A 333 0.82 8.88 -5.05
C SER A 333 1.51 10.06 -5.76
N LYS A 334 2.32 10.84 -5.04
CA LYS A 334 3.12 11.96 -5.55
C LYS A 334 4.57 11.57 -5.84
N GLY A 335 4.92 10.30 -5.68
CA GLY A 335 6.27 9.80 -5.82
C GLY A 335 7.21 10.14 -4.65
N GLY A 336 6.69 10.57 -3.51
CA GLY A 336 7.47 10.69 -2.28
C GLY A 336 7.69 9.34 -1.60
N PHE A 337 8.85 9.15 -0.98
CA PHE A 337 9.14 7.99 -0.15
C PHE A 337 9.14 8.39 1.33
N VAL A 338 8.45 7.60 2.16
CA VAL A 338 8.31 7.81 3.60
C VAL A 338 8.95 6.64 4.33
N ALA A 339 9.94 6.91 5.18
CA ALA A 339 10.41 5.97 6.18
C ALA A 339 9.66 6.18 7.49
N VAL A 340 9.29 5.10 8.17
CA VAL A 340 8.57 5.15 9.45
C VAL A 340 9.39 4.48 10.53
N ILE A 341 9.56 5.18 11.65
CA ILE A 341 10.21 4.66 12.85
C ILE A 341 9.16 4.63 13.95
N GLN A 342 8.83 3.43 14.44
CA GLN A 342 7.90 3.25 15.56
C GLN A 342 8.69 3.04 16.85
N ASN A 343 8.47 3.90 17.84
CA ASN A 343 9.07 3.75 19.16
C ASN A 343 8.01 3.17 20.11
N GLU A 344 7.84 1.84 20.16
CA GLU A 344 6.94 1.15 21.09
C GLU A 344 7.68 0.47 22.27
N ILE A 345 7.01 0.40 23.43
CA ILE A 345 7.44 -0.40 24.58
C ILE A 345 6.69 -1.74 24.52
N GLY A 346 7.39 -2.84 24.23
CA GLY A 346 6.92 -4.21 24.46
C GLY A 346 6.75 -5.08 23.20
N GLN A 347 7.55 -6.15 23.14
CA GLN A 347 7.55 -7.34 22.27
C GLN A 347 6.66 -7.40 21.00
N LYS A 348 7.34 -7.53 19.85
CA LYS A 348 6.93 -8.12 18.56
C LYS A 348 5.64 -7.59 17.91
N GLY A 349 5.83 -6.54 17.11
CA GLY A 349 5.25 -6.32 15.78
C GLY A 349 3.88 -6.90 15.45
N LEU A 350 2.82 -6.32 16.03
CA LEU A 350 1.48 -6.43 15.48
C LEU A 350 1.18 -5.32 14.45
N ASP A 351 1.73 -4.13 14.67
CA ASP A 351 1.44 -2.96 13.83
C ASP A 351 2.18 -2.98 12.49
N GLY A 352 3.34 -3.64 12.42
CA GLY A 352 4.02 -3.95 11.15
C GLY A 352 3.22 -4.89 10.22
N LYS A 353 2.34 -5.73 10.77
CA LYS A 353 1.46 -6.62 9.98
C LYS A 353 0.23 -5.90 9.42
N LEU A 354 -0.25 -4.85 10.10
CA LEU A 354 -1.41 -4.05 9.67
C LEU A 354 -1.09 -3.12 8.49
N LEU A 355 0.19 -2.82 8.25
CA LEU A 355 0.62 -1.89 7.20
C LEU A 355 0.92 -2.58 5.86
N GLY A 356 0.80 -3.91 5.74
CA GLY A 356 1.08 -4.60 4.47
C GLY A 356 2.56 -4.50 4.05
N GLN A 357 2.99 -5.40 3.17
CA GLN A 357 4.40 -5.65 2.83
C GLN A 357 5.06 -4.54 1.96
N HIS A 358 4.65 -3.28 2.09
CA HIS A 358 5.04 -2.19 1.20
C HIS A 358 6.01 -1.15 1.80
N PHE A 359 6.48 -1.35 3.03
CA PHE A 359 7.29 -0.36 3.74
C PHE A 359 8.51 -0.99 4.42
N ALA A 360 9.63 -0.26 4.44
CA ALA A 360 10.72 -0.55 5.37
C ALA A 360 10.32 0.00 6.76
N VAL A 361 9.63 -0.81 7.55
CA VAL A 361 9.41 -0.55 8.97
C VAL A 361 10.61 -1.13 9.71
N THR A 362 11.46 -0.27 10.28
CA THR A 362 12.53 -0.71 11.19
C THR A 362 12.02 -0.55 12.61
N GLU A 363 11.64 -1.67 13.23
CA GLU A 363 11.37 -1.73 14.67
C GLU A 363 12.71 -1.62 15.42
N VAL A 364 12.81 -0.66 16.35
CA VAL A 364 13.99 -0.52 17.21
C VAL A 364 13.77 -1.39 18.45
N ASP A 365 14.07 -2.69 18.33
CA ASP A 365 14.08 -3.61 19.46
C ASP A 365 15.42 -3.51 20.21
N GLU A 366 15.41 -2.85 21.37
CA GLU A 366 16.10 -3.20 22.63
C GLU A 366 16.03 -2.02 23.62
N GLY A 367 15.13 -2.12 24.62
CA GLY A 367 15.23 -1.42 25.91
C GLY A 367 15.05 0.11 25.92
N CYS A 368 13.88 0.59 26.34
CA CYS A 368 13.66 1.91 26.94
C CYS A 368 14.38 3.12 26.30
N VAL A 369 13.76 3.81 25.34
CA VAL A 369 14.13 5.21 25.00
C VAL A 369 13.79 6.19 26.14
N CYS A 370 13.05 5.75 27.17
CA CYS A 370 12.79 6.60 28.33
C CYS A 370 13.92 6.60 29.38
N CYS A 371 14.96 5.74 29.31
CA CYS A 371 15.98 5.68 30.37
C CYS A 371 17.45 5.34 29.99
N THR A 372 17.84 4.92 28.78
CA THR A 372 19.29 4.71 28.50
C THR A 372 19.66 4.77 27.02
N LEU A 373 20.74 5.52 26.74
CA LEU A 373 21.47 5.68 25.48
C LEU A 373 20.83 6.55 24.39
N ALA A 374 21.10 7.86 24.49
CA ALA A 374 21.32 8.71 23.32
C ALA A 374 22.28 7.99 22.34
N GLY A 375 21.83 7.72 21.11
CA GLY A 375 22.65 7.11 20.06
C GLY A 375 21.94 6.07 19.18
N SER A 376 20.91 5.38 19.67
CA SER A 376 20.19 4.34 18.92
C SER A 376 19.39 4.90 17.74
N LEU A 377 18.69 6.03 17.94
CA LEU A 377 17.93 6.71 16.89
C LEU A 377 18.82 7.19 15.74
N ARG A 378 19.99 7.76 16.05
CA ARG A 378 20.95 8.23 15.04
C ARG A 378 21.49 7.08 14.18
N LEU A 379 21.79 5.93 14.78
CA LEU A 379 22.25 4.75 14.06
C LEU A 379 21.17 4.18 13.14
N ALA A 380 19.95 3.97 13.66
CA ALA A 380 18.82 3.50 12.85
C ALA A 380 18.53 4.44 11.67
N LEU A 381 18.60 5.75 11.92
CA LEU A 381 18.47 6.75 10.86
C LEU A 381 19.64 6.68 9.86
N ALA A 382 20.88 6.49 10.31
CA ALA A 382 22.02 6.40 9.41
C ALA A 382 21.86 5.24 8.42
N ASP A 383 21.41 4.07 8.91
CA ASP A 383 21.15 2.90 8.10
C ASP A 383 20.02 3.16 7.10
N ILE A 384 18.86 3.66 7.59
CA ILE A 384 17.70 3.98 6.74
C ILE A 384 18.05 5.01 5.66
N LEU A 385 18.78 6.07 6.02
CA LEU A 385 19.18 7.12 5.10
C LEU A 385 20.21 6.62 4.07
N SER A 386 21.08 5.70 4.46
CA SER A 386 22.08 5.11 3.55
C SER A 386 21.46 4.14 2.54
N GLU A 387 20.46 3.35 2.96
CA GLU A 387 19.87 2.29 2.16
C GLU A 387 18.68 2.76 1.31
N PHE A 388 17.78 3.55 1.89
CA PHE A 388 16.47 3.85 1.29
C PHE A 388 16.31 5.30 0.80
N GLN A 389 17.16 6.23 1.27
CA GLN A 389 17.13 7.65 0.91
C GLN A 389 15.71 8.28 0.90
N PRO A 390 15.01 8.29 2.04
CA PRO A 390 13.65 8.82 2.10
C PRO A 390 13.53 10.30 1.76
N ASP A 391 12.32 10.73 1.39
CA ASP A 391 11.94 12.15 1.30
C ASP A 391 11.37 12.64 2.64
N PHE A 392 10.69 11.75 3.35
CA PHE A 392 10.15 11.98 4.69
C PHE A 392 10.55 10.87 5.65
N VAL A 393 10.81 11.26 6.90
CA VAL A 393 10.89 10.34 8.03
C VAL A 393 9.76 10.68 8.97
N VAL A 394 8.93 9.70 9.32
CA VAL A 394 7.90 9.84 10.36
C VAL A 394 8.36 9.06 11.59
N LEU A 395 8.61 9.77 12.68
CA LEU A 395 8.90 9.19 13.97
C LEU A 395 7.60 9.11 14.78
N GLU A 396 7.02 7.91 14.88
CA GLU A 396 5.85 7.66 15.70
C GLU A 396 6.26 7.46 17.17
N THR A 397 5.60 8.22 18.04
CA THR A 397 5.73 8.12 19.49
C THR A 397 4.58 7.30 20.08
N THR A 398 4.83 6.53 21.15
CA THR A 398 3.73 5.85 21.85
C THR A 398 2.67 6.86 22.32
N GLY A 399 1.42 6.40 22.45
CA GLY A 399 0.34 7.26 22.91
C GLY A 399 0.54 7.87 24.31
N LEU A 400 1.51 7.35 25.08
CA LEU A 400 1.87 7.82 26.42
C LEU A 400 3.27 8.47 26.47
N ALA A 401 3.96 8.60 25.33
CA ALA A 401 5.25 9.27 25.29
C ALA A 401 5.05 10.79 25.31
N ASN A 402 5.92 11.47 26.08
CA ASN A 402 6.04 12.92 26.04
C ASN A 402 7.03 13.31 24.92
N PRO A 403 6.60 14.10 23.91
CA PRO A 403 7.47 14.54 22.82
C PRO A 403 8.74 15.26 23.30
N SER A 404 8.71 15.92 24.46
CA SER A 404 9.87 16.64 25.03
C SER A 404 11.12 15.78 25.18
N ASN A 405 10.92 14.48 25.44
CA ASN A 405 12.02 13.54 25.68
C ASN A 405 12.81 13.24 24.40
N LEU A 406 12.17 13.40 23.22
CA LEU A 406 12.78 13.16 21.92
C LEU A 406 13.29 14.43 21.26
N LEU A 407 12.73 15.60 21.59
CA LEU A 407 13.11 16.87 20.96
C LEU A 407 14.59 17.22 21.15
N GLN A 408 15.21 16.81 22.26
CA GLN A 408 16.65 16.99 22.48
C GLN A 408 17.49 16.10 21.54
N GLU A 409 17.14 14.82 21.41
CA GLU A 409 17.82 13.90 20.50
C GLU A 409 17.63 14.29 19.03
N ILE A 410 16.45 14.82 18.68
CA ILE A 410 16.15 15.30 17.33
C ILE A 410 16.98 16.53 16.97
N ALA A 411 17.25 17.42 17.93
CA ALA A 411 18.11 18.58 17.69
C ALA A 411 19.55 18.17 17.31
N ASP A 412 20.01 17.02 17.81
CA ASP A 412 21.32 16.44 17.47
C ASP A 412 21.34 15.70 16.11
N LEU A 413 20.21 15.68 15.39
CA LEU A 413 20.06 15.09 14.05
C LEU A 413 19.96 16.16 12.94
N ASP A 414 20.17 17.44 13.27
CA ASP A 414 20.10 18.57 12.35
C ASP A 414 21.05 18.40 11.14
N ASP A 415 22.12 17.60 11.24
CA ASP A 415 23.04 17.30 10.14
C ASP A 415 22.49 16.25 9.15
N MET A 416 21.55 15.41 9.58
CA MET A 416 20.99 14.28 8.82
C MET A 416 19.58 14.55 8.28
N LEU A 417 18.75 15.30 9.01
CA LEU A 417 17.33 15.52 8.73
C LEU A 417 16.98 17.02 8.72
N ASP A 418 15.88 17.38 8.05
CA ASP A 418 15.24 18.70 8.16
C ASP A 418 14.01 18.58 9.06
N PHE A 419 14.04 19.12 10.27
CA PHE A 419 12.90 19.04 11.19
C PHE A 419 11.70 19.82 10.64
N ALA A 420 10.60 19.11 10.39
CA ALA A 420 9.40 19.70 9.81
C ALA A 420 8.38 20.12 10.88
N SER A 421 7.92 19.18 11.72
CA SER A 421 6.90 19.47 12.74
C SER A 421 6.75 18.37 13.79
N VAL A 422 6.28 18.76 14.97
CA VAL A 422 5.52 17.89 15.87
C VAL A 422 4.04 17.94 15.48
N THR A 423 3.52 16.84 14.96
CA THR A 423 2.10 16.69 14.61
C THR A 423 1.38 15.88 15.69
N THR A 424 0.41 16.49 16.36
CA THR A 424 -0.37 15.86 17.43
C THR A 424 -1.79 15.57 16.96
N ILE A 425 -2.20 14.30 17.02
CA ILE A 425 -3.57 13.88 16.72
C ILE A 425 -4.41 13.84 18.00
N LEU A 426 -5.59 14.45 17.93
CA LEU A 426 -6.60 14.51 18.98
C LEU A 426 -7.86 13.79 18.53
N ASP A 427 -8.36 12.88 19.36
CA ASP A 427 -9.67 12.26 19.17
C ASP A 427 -10.77 13.24 19.61
N ALA A 428 -11.65 13.67 18.70
CA ALA A 428 -12.70 14.62 19.03
C ALA A 428 -13.65 14.15 20.15
N VAL A 429 -13.81 12.84 20.33
CA VAL A 429 -14.68 12.24 21.36
C VAL A 429 -13.92 12.07 22.68
N ASN A 430 -12.68 11.57 22.62
CA ASN A 430 -11.95 11.15 23.83
C ASN A 430 -10.96 12.19 24.37
N ALA A 431 -10.56 13.18 23.56
CA ALA A 431 -9.59 14.19 23.98
C ALA A 431 -10.02 15.04 25.18
N PRO A 432 -11.30 15.44 25.38
CA PRO A 432 -11.68 16.21 26.56
C PRO A 432 -11.34 15.48 27.86
N ASN A 433 -11.67 14.18 27.93
CA ASN A 433 -11.35 13.34 29.08
C ASN A 433 -9.84 13.13 29.24
N ALA A 434 -9.14 12.91 28.13
CA ALA A 434 -7.69 12.73 28.16
C ALA A 434 -6.96 13.99 28.66
N LEU A 435 -7.38 15.18 28.20
CA LEU A 435 -6.84 16.47 28.61
C LEU A 435 -7.23 16.82 30.05
N ALA A 436 -8.38 16.37 30.54
CA ALA A 436 -8.76 16.57 31.94
C ALA A 436 -7.88 15.75 32.90
N ASN A 437 -7.54 14.52 32.54
CA ASN A 437 -6.98 13.55 33.48
C ASN A 437 -5.50 13.22 33.28
N HIS A 438 -4.90 13.55 32.14
CA HIS A 438 -3.53 13.13 31.83
C HIS A 438 -2.64 14.31 31.42
N GLU A 439 -1.56 14.55 32.18
CA GLU A 439 -0.60 15.60 31.87
C GLU A 439 0.17 15.33 30.57
N VAL A 440 0.33 14.06 30.20
CA VAL A 440 0.92 13.66 28.90
C VAL A 440 0.08 14.16 27.73
N ALA A 441 -1.25 14.04 27.78
CA ALA A 441 -2.13 14.54 26.74
C ALA A 441 -2.05 16.06 26.61
N ARG A 442 -2.00 16.79 27.74
CA ARG A 442 -1.79 18.24 27.74
C ARG A 442 -0.41 18.62 27.18
N SER A 443 0.62 17.86 27.52
CA SER A 443 1.99 18.08 27.05
C SER A 443 2.11 17.87 25.55
N GLN A 444 1.48 16.81 25.00
CA GLN A 444 1.40 16.56 23.56
C GLN A 444 0.71 17.70 22.81
N VAL A 445 -0.34 18.32 23.39
CA VAL A 445 -1.00 19.50 22.81
C VAL A 445 -0.11 20.73 22.88
N ARG A 446 0.51 21.01 24.04
CA ARG A 446 1.37 22.18 24.25
C ARG A 446 2.60 22.18 23.34
N LEU A 447 3.15 21.00 23.05
CA LEU A 447 4.34 20.83 22.22
C LEU A 447 4.04 20.67 20.72
N ALA A 448 2.76 20.63 20.34
CA ALA A 448 2.36 20.48 18.94
C ALA A 448 2.74 21.72 18.12
N ASP A 449 3.33 21.50 16.95
CA ASP A 449 3.43 22.49 15.88
C ASP A 449 2.17 22.50 15.03
N VAL A 450 1.54 21.33 14.86
CA VAL A 450 0.28 21.14 14.13
C VAL A 450 -0.63 20.22 14.92
N LEU A 451 -1.90 20.59 15.03
CA LEU A 451 -2.93 19.82 15.71
C LEU A 451 -3.93 19.25 14.70
N LEU A 452 -4.19 17.95 14.77
CA LEU A 452 -5.21 17.28 13.96
C LEU A 452 -6.36 16.86 14.87
N LEU A 453 -7.50 17.54 14.77
CA LEU A 453 -8.73 17.13 15.42
C LEU A 453 -9.40 16.06 14.56
N ASN A 454 -9.22 14.80 14.95
CA ASN A 454 -9.64 13.63 14.21
C ASN A 454 -10.97 13.04 14.72
N LYS A 455 -11.63 12.21 13.90
CA LYS A 455 -12.93 11.59 14.19
C LYS A 455 -14.06 12.61 14.40
N ILE A 456 -14.02 13.73 13.67
CA ILE A 456 -15.06 14.77 13.75
C ILE A 456 -16.44 14.26 13.32
N ASP A 457 -16.51 13.14 12.60
CA ASP A 457 -17.74 12.42 12.26
C ASP A 457 -18.46 11.82 13.48
N GLN A 458 -17.74 11.65 14.60
CA GLN A 458 -18.25 11.00 15.82
C GLN A 458 -18.58 11.99 16.95
N ALA A 459 -18.29 13.28 16.76
CA ALA A 459 -18.55 14.33 17.73
C ALA A 459 -19.50 15.38 17.15
N ASN A 460 -20.45 15.88 17.95
CA ASN A 460 -21.31 16.97 17.50
C ASN A 460 -20.55 18.32 17.47
N GLU A 461 -21.11 19.31 16.79
CA GLU A 461 -20.46 20.62 16.59
C GLU A 461 -20.22 21.39 17.91
N ALA A 462 -21.09 21.23 18.91
CA ALA A 462 -20.94 21.89 20.20
C ALA A 462 -19.72 21.33 20.97
N ASP A 463 -19.57 20.01 20.99
CA ASP A 463 -18.45 19.32 21.65
C ASP A 463 -17.13 19.60 20.95
N GLN A 464 -17.13 19.63 19.60
CA GLN A 464 -15.97 20.03 18.82
C GLN A 464 -15.54 21.47 19.16
N ASN A 465 -16.49 22.41 19.22
CA ASN A 465 -16.20 23.81 19.56
C ASN A 465 -15.65 23.98 20.98
N ALA A 466 -16.20 23.23 21.95
CA ALA A 466 -15.71 23.23 23.33
C ALA A 466 -14.27 22.69 23.42
N LEU A 467 -13.98 21.57 22.75
CA LEU A 467 -12.64 21.01 22.68
C LEU A 467 -11.66 21.96 21.98
N CYS A 468 -12.08 22.58 20.88
CA CYS A 468 -11.29 23.60 20.18
C CYS A 468 -10.91 24.77 21.09
N ALA A 469 -11.83 25.23 21.95
CA ALA A 469 -11.54 26.29 22.92
C ALA A 469 -10.51 25.83 23.95
N LEU A 470 -10.69 24.64 24.53
CA LEU A 470 -9.76 24.05 25.50
C LEU A 470 -8.35 23.86 24.90
N VAL A 471 -8.28 23.34 23.68
CA VAL A 471 -7.00 23.13 22.96
C VAL A 471 -6.32 24.46 22.67
N ARG A 472 -7.07 25.51 22.31
CA ARG A 472 -6.51 26.86 22.09
C ARG A 472 -6.00 27.51 23.37
N GLU A 473 -6.61 27.23 24.53
CA GLU A 473 -6.07 27.67 25.82
C GLU A 473 -4.72 27.00 26.12
N LEU A 474 -4.58 25.72 25.76
CA LEU A 474 -3.34 24.97 25.95
C LEU A 474 -2.25 25.31 24.93
N ASN A 475 -2.61 25.54 23.68
CA ASN A 475 -1.69 25.92 22.61
C ASN A 475 -2.35 26.96 21.67
N PRO A 476 -2.16 28.27 21.95
CA PRO A 476 -2.73 29.34 21.12
C PRO A 476 -2.10 29.47 19.73
N SER A 477 -0.96 28.80 19.50
CA SER A 477 -0.07 29.10 18.38
C SER A 477 -0.08 28.06 17.26
N ALA A 478 -0.49 26.83 17.56
CA ALA A 478 -0.53 25.74 16.59
C ALA A 478 -1.81 25.82 15.75
N PRO A 479 -1.72 25.78 14.40
CA PRO A 479 -2.88 25.57 13.56
C PRO A 479 -3.53 24.22 13.88
N MET A 480 -4.86 24.22 13.89
CA MET A 480 -5.68 23.05 14.14
C MET A 480 -6.51 22.74 12.90
N HIS A 481 -6.44 21.49 12.45
CA HIS A 481 -7.13 21.00 11.27
C HIS A 481 -8.11 19.90 11.65
N HIS A 482 -9.32 19.97 11.10
CA HIS A 482 -10.34 18.96 11.32
C HIS A 482 -10.16 17.85 10.29
N THR A 483 -10.14 16.59 10.74
CA THR A 483 -9.87 15.43 9.88
C THR A 483 -10.83 14.28 10.18
N MET A 484 -11.15 13.50 9.15
CA MET A 484 -11.76 12.17 9.28
C MET A 484 -10.73 11.15 8.83
N HIS A 485 -10.56 10.06 9.58
CA HIS A 485 -9.52 9.04 9.33
C HIS A 485 -8.09 9.57 9.16
N GLY A 486 -7.78 10.75 9.74
CA GLY A 486 -6.49 11.42 9.59
C GLY A 486 -6.20 11.97 8.20
N ASP A 487 -7.22 12.12 7.34
CA ASP A 487 -7.02 12.66 5.99
C ASP A 487 -6.73 14.17 6.02
N ILE A 488 -5.54 14.55 5.54
CA ILE A 488 -5.09 15.93 5.41
C ILE A 488 -4.06 16.06 4.28
N SER A 489 -4.07 17.20 3.58
CA SER A 489 -3.01 17.52 2.63
C SER A 489 -1.67 17.63 3.35
N PRO A 490 -0.64 16.83 2.98
CA PRO A 490 0.67 16.86 3.63
C PRO A 490 1.33 18.25 3.68
N ALA A 491 1.07 19.11 2.69
CA ALA A 491 1.60 20.48 2.66
C ALA A 491 1.16 21.34 3.86
N MET A 492 0.07 20.95 4.55
CA MET A 492 -0.38 21.61 5.78
C MET A 492 0.47 21.23 7.00
N LEU A 493 1.22 20.12 6.92
CA LEU A 493 2.10 19.64 7.98
C LEU A 493 3.51 20.23 7.89
N TYR A 494 3.90 20.71 6.70
CA TYR A 494 5.21 21.27 6.39
C TYR A 494 5.09 22.39 5.34
N GLY A 495 5.19 23.65 5.76
CA GLY A 495 5.00 24.78 4.82
C GLY A 495 4.72 26.14 5.45
N VAL A 496 4.47 26.22 6.75
CA VAL A 496 4.15 27.48 7.44
C VAL A 496 5.41 28.04 8.12
N ASN A 497 6.21 28.83 7.41
CA ASN A 497 7.22 29.76 7.98
C ASN A 497 8.22 29.22 9.03
N PHE A 498 8.78 28.01 8.89
CA PHE A 498 9.79 27.51 9.85
C PHE A 498 11.19 28.13 9.69
N ARG A 499 11.50 28.76 8.55
CA ARG A 499 12.79 29.44 8.34
C ARG A 499 12.92 30.80 9.05
N GLN A 500 11.84 31.35 9.62
CA GLN A 500 11.92 32.52 10.50
C GLN A 500 11.90 32.09 11.98
N ARG A 501 12.92 31.34 12.40
CA ARG A 501 13.26 31.15 13.82
C ARG A 501 13.65 32.48 14.51
N ALA A 502 13.88 33.54 13.74
CA ALA A 502 14.46 34.81 14.20
C ALA A 502 13.52 35.74 15.00
N SER A 503 12.24 35.40 15.21
CA SER A 503 11.30 36.28 15.93
C SER A 503 10.42 35.61 16.98
N ARG A 504 10.64 34.33 17.29
CA ARG A 504 10.19 33.76 18.55
C ARG A 504 11.31 33.95 19.56
N PRO A 505 11.05 34.49 20.77
CA PRO A 505 11.98 34.24 21.87
C PRO A 505 12.19 32.72 21.88
N ALA A 506 13.44 32.27 21.98
CA ALA A 506 13.72 30.87 22.34
C ALA A 506 12.66 30.45 23.37
N PRO A 507 12.00 29.28 23.24
CA PRO A 507 11.02 28.87 24.24
C PRO A 507 11.70 29.15 25.56
N GLN A 508 11.15 30.07 26.34
CA GLN A 508 11.67 30.29 27.66
C GLN A 508 11.48 28.93 28.27
N LEU A 509 12.57 28.18 28.33
CA LEU A 509 12.77 27.10 29.27
C LEU A 509 12.56 27.84 30.58
N PHE A 510 11.29 27.98 30.97
CA PHE A 510 10.95 28.07 32.36
C PHE A 510 11.77 26.97 32.99
N PRO A 511 12.49 27.23 34.10
CA PRO A 511 13.09 26.17 34.86
C PRO A 511 11.93 25.31 35.41
N MET A 512 11.34 24.50 34.54
CA MET A 512 10.53 23.37 34.89
C MET A 512 11.54 22.41 35.47
N GLY A 513 11.50 22.27 36.80
CA GLY A 513 12.17 21.14 37.44
C GLY A 513 11.87 19.87 36.68
N LYS A 514 12.87 18.99 36.59
CA LYS A 514 12.86 17.66 35.94
C LYS A 514 11.51 17.29 35.32
N ALA A 515 11.44 17.26 33.98
CA ALA A 515 10.29 16.76 33.24
C ALA A 515 9.81 15.43 33.86
N PRO A 516 8.51 15.25 34.12
CA PRO A 516 7.96 14.01 34.67
C PRO A 516 8.36 12.82 33.78
N SER A 517 9.11 11.87 34.33
CA SER A 517 9.23 10.53 33.76
C SER A 517 7.95 9.73 34.10
N HIS A 518 7.75 8.57 33.44
CA HIS A 518 6.63 7.63 33.66
C HIS A 518 6.36 7.23 35.13
N GLN A 519 7.19 7.65 36.09
CA GLN A 519 7.05 7.40 37.52
C GLN A 519 6.00 8.24 38.24
N GLN A 520 5.47 9.33 37.65
CA GLN A 520 4.50 10.19 38.34
C GLN A 520 3.03 9.78 38.19
N ASP A 521 2.66 8.95 37.20
CA ASP A 521 1.27 8.56 36.95
C ASP A 521 0.90 7.12 37.43
N ASP A 522 1.83 6.39 38.05
CA ASP A 522 1.65 5.03 38.62
C ASP A 522 1.05 3.98 37.64
N ILE A 523 1.29 4.15 36.33
CA ILE A 523 0.80 3.24 35.29
C ILE A 523 1.77 2.05 35.15
N SER A 524 1.23 0.84 35.26
CA SER A 524 1.97 -0.41 35.11
C SER A 524 1.28 -1.34 34.11
N SER A 525 1.97 -2.41 33.71
CA SER A 525 1.38 -3.50 32.93
C SER A 525 1.42 -4.82 33.71
N ALA A 526 0.44 -5.67 33.46
CA ALA A 526 0.36 -7.02 33.99
C ALA A 526 -0.18 -7.97 32.93
N VAL A 527 0.33 -9.21 32.91
CA VAL A 527 -0.12 -10.26 32.00
C VAL A 527 -0.81 -11.35 32.82
N ILE A 528 -1.96 -11.80 32.34
CA ILE A 528 -2.67 -12.98 32.84
C ILE A 528 -2.78 -13.99 31.71
N SER A 529 -2.51 -15.26 32.00
CA SER A 529 -2.57 -16.36 31.04
C SER A 529 -3.68 -17.32 31.42
N PHE A 530 -4.32 -17.92 30.42
CA PHE A 530 -5.44 -18.83 30.62
C PHE A 530 -5.12 -20.19 29.99
N ASP A 531 -5.35 -21.27 30.75
CA ASP A 531 -5.11 -22.63 30.27
C ASP A 531 -6.41 -23.35 29.85
N ALA A 532 -7.56 -22.69 30.00
CA ALA A 532 -8.89 -23.25 29.70
C ALA A 532 -9.81 -22.20 29.06
N PRO A 533 -10.78 -22.63 28.22
CA PRO A 533 -11.79 -21.74 27.64
C PRO A 533 -12.64 -21.05 28.71
N LEU A 534 -12.99 -19.79 28.46
CA LEU A 534 -13.76 -18.94 29.36
C LEU A 534 -15.25 -18.87 28.99
N ASP A 535 -16.11 -18.60 29.98
CA ASP A 535 -17.51 -18.27 29.71
C ASP A 535 -17.62 -16.83 29.18
N ARG A 536 -18.23 -16.66 28.01
CA ARG A 536 -18.33 -15.37 27.32
C ARG A 536 -19.15 -14.35 28.11
N ALA A 537 -20.27 -14.78 28.70
CA ALA A 537 -21.16 -13.87 29.40
C ALA A 537 -20.51 -13.31 30.67
N GLN A 538 -19.81 -14.17 31.41
CA GLN A 538 -19.02 -13.78 32.56
C GLN A 538 -17.85 -12.85 32.17
N PHE A 539 -17.17 -13.17 31.07
CA PHE A 539 -16.08 -12.36 30.55
C PHE A 539 -16.51 -10.96 30.15
N SER A 540 -17.57 -10.83 29.34
CA SER A 540 -18.15 -9.55 28.96
C SER A 540 -18.57 -8.73 30.17
N HIS A 541 -19.20 -9.36 31.16
CA HIS A 541 -19.61 -8.65 32.39
C HIS A 541 -18.42 -8.10 33.18
N GLN A 542 -17.32 -8.86 33.29
CA GLN A 542 -16.10 -8.39 33.95
C GLN A 542 -15.36 -7.31 33.14
N ALA A 543 -15.37 -7.41 31.81
CA ALA A 543 -14.83 -6.38 30.94
C ALA A 543 -15.56 -5.03 31.10
N GLU A 544 -16.88 -5.06 31.25
CA GLU A 544 -17.71 -3.87 31.48
C GLU A 544 -17.53 -3.27 32.88
N SER A 545 -17.18 -4.09 33.87
CA SER A 545 -16.95 -3.66 35.25
C SER A 545 -15.50 -3.20 35.52
N LEU A 546 -14.64 -3.22 34.50
CA LEU A 546 -13.25 -2.76 34.63
C LEU A 546 -13.20 -1.29 35.06
N PRO A 547 -12.41 -0.95 36.10
CA PRO A 547 -12.29 0.42 36.56
C PRO A 547 -11.75 1.36 35.49
N SER A 548 -12.15 2.63 35.52
CA SER A 548 -11.70 3.67 34.58
C SER A 548 -10.21 3.98 34.63
N HIS A 549 -9.49 3.52 35.66
CA HIS A 549 -8.04 3.61 35.77
C HIS A 549 -7.29 2.52 35.01
N ILE A 550 -8.01 1.54 34.45
CA ILE A 550 -7.51 0.56 33.48
C ILE A 550 -7.65 1.15 32.09
N LEU A 551 -6.51 1.43 31.46
CA LEU A 551 -6.42 2.22 30.24
C LEU A 551 -6.51 1.36 28.98
N ARG A 552 -6.06 0.10 29.06
CA ARG A 552 -6.15 -0.84 27.95
C ARG A 552 -6.12 -2.28 28.46
N VAL A 553 -6.90 -3.16 27.85
CA VAL A 553 -6.69 -4.60 27.96
C VAL A 553 -6.65 -5.18 26.56
N LYS A 554 -5.66 -6.03 26.27
CA LYS A 554 -5.57 -6.71 24.98
C LYS A 554 -5.04 -8.12 25.13
N GLY A 555 -5.59 -9.05 24.37
CA GLY A 555 -4.99 -10.37 24.25
C GLY A 555 -5.89 -11.37 23.54
N VAL A 556 -5.55 -12.64 23.65
CA VAL A 556 -6.20 -13.75 22.93
C VAL A 556 -6.81 -14.69 23.96
N VAL A 557 -8.09 -15.01 23.80
CA VAL A 557 -8.84 -15.87 24.71
C VAL A 557 -9.64 -16.91 23.92
N ASP A 558 -9.82 -18.08 24.51
CA ASP A 558 -10.77 -19.08 24.03
C ASP A 558 -12.09 -18.92 24.78
N PHE A 559 -13.20 -19.04 24.07
CA PHE A 559 -14.53 -19.09 24.68
C PHE A 559 -15.17 -20.47 24.51
N ILE A 560 -15.94 -20.89 25.51
CA ILE A 560 -16.66 -22.18 25.49
C ILE A 560 -17.62 -22.29 24.27
N ASP A 561 -18.15 -21.16 23.81
CA ASP A 561 -19.11 -21.07 22.71
C ASP A 561 -18.48 -20.83 21.32
N ALA A 562 -17.15 -20.73 21.23
CA ALA A 562 -16.41 -20.44 20.00
C ALA A 562 -15.52 -21.63 19.58
N SER A 563 -15.44 -21.89 18.27
CA SER A 563 -14.58 -22.93 17.71
C SER A 563 -13.17 -22.46 17.37
N ALA A 564 -12.88 -21.17 17.54
CA ALA A 564 -11.60 -20.53 17.24
C ALA A 564 -11.28 -19.45 18.30
N PRO A 565 -10.00 -19.16 18.55
CA PRO A 565 -9.60 -18.10 19.48
C PRO A 565 -10.06 -16.73 19.01
N GLU A 566 -10.37 -15.85 19.96
CA GLU A 566 -10.76 -14.47 19.70
C GLU A 566 -9.76 -13.48 20.32
N VAL A 567 -9.52 -12.39 19.60
CA VAL A 567 -8.75 -11.24 20.06
C VAL A 567 -9.68 -10.29 20.81
N PHE A 568 -9.39 -10.09 22.09
CA PHE A 568 -10.06 -9.12 22.93
C PHE A 568 -9.30 -7.80 22.96
N GLN A 569 -10.03 -6.69 22.78
CA GLN A 569 -9.50 -5.34 22.92
C GLN A 569 -10.46 -4.50 23.76
N TYR A 570 -9.94 -3.89 24.81
CA TYR A 570 -10.68 -3.00 25.71
C TYR A 570 -9.97 -1.67 25.86
N VAL A 571 -10.77 -0.62 25.91
CA VAL A 571 -10.43 0.73 26.36
C VAL A 571 -11.56 1.22 27.29
N PRO A 572 -11.34 2.22 28.16
CA PRO A 572 -12.39 2.74 29.02
C PRO A 572 -13.69 3.04 28.26
N GLY A 573 -14.78 2.34 28.62
CA GLY A 573 -16.11 2.54 28.04
C GLY A 573 -16.42 1.75 26.76
N SER A 574 -15.50 0.94 26.23
CA SER A 574 -15.79 0.10 25.06
C SER A 574 -14.85 -1.11 24.94
N TYR A 575 -15.38 -2.23 24.45
CA TYR A 575 -14.57 -3.39 24.08
C TYR A 575 -15.02 -4.00 22.76
N SER A 576 -14.12 -4.74 22.12
CA SER A 576 -14.40 -5.55 20.94
C SER A 576 -13.78 -6.95 21.07
N LEU A 577 -14.43 -7.90 20.41
CA LEU A 577 -14.01 -9.29 20.25
C LEU A 577 -14.03 -9.60 18.76
N THR A 578 -12.90 -10.05 18.22
CA THR A 578 -12.77 -10.44 16.80
C THR A 578 -12.11 -11.80 16.67
N PRO A 579 -12.48 -12.66 15.69
CA PRO A 579 -11.75 -13.91 15.44
C PRO A 579 -10.25 -13.65 15.22
N ALA A 580 -9.39 -14.51 15.75
CA ALA A 580 -7.95 -14.40 15.51
C ALA A 580 -7.58 -14.99 14.14
N ASP A 581 -6.79 -14.26 13.35
CA ASP A 581 -6.37 -14.66 12.00
C ASP A 581 -5.38 -15.84 11.98
N ALA A 582 -4.72 -16.13 13.11
CA ALA A 582 -3.80 -17.25 13.28
C ALA A 582 -3.79 -17.73 14.75
N ASP A 583 -3.81 -19.05 14.97
CA ASP A 583 -3.70 -19.62 16.31
C ASP A 583 -2.23 -19.69 16.75
N THR A 584 -1.86 -18.85 17.71
CA THR A 584 -0.51 -18.80 18.30
C THR A 584 -0.31 -19.81 19.43
N GLY A 585 -1.35 -20.54 19.83
CA GLY A 585 -1.33 -21.48 20.97
C GLY A 585 -1.25 -20.82 22.37
N GLU A 586 -0.99 -19.51 22.44
CA GLU A 586 -0.95 -18.75 23.70
C GLU A 586 -2.29 -18.05 23.96
N ARG A 587 -2.78 -18.13 25.20
CA ARG A 587 -3.99 -17.42 25.65
C ARG A 587 -3.64 -16.52 26.82
N PHE A 588 -3.80 -15.23 26.63
CA PHE A 588 -3.41 -14.24 27.62
C PHE A 588 -4.20 -12.95 27.47
N LEU A 589 -4.21 -12.13 28.52
CA LEU A 589 -4.59 -10.73 28.46
C LEU A 589 -3.48 -9.88 29.09
N VAL A 590 -3.13 -8.81 28.41
CA VAL A 590 -2.25 -7.75 28.90
C VAL A 590 -3.14 -6.61 29.38
N VAL A 591 -3.06 -6.31 30.67
CA VAL A 591 -3.75 -5.20 31.32
C VAL A 591 -2.77 -4.05 31.51
N ILE A 592 -3.16 -2.86 31.10
CA ILE A 592 -2.37 -1.63 31.21
C ILE A 592 -3.21 -0.58 31.92
N GLY A 593 -2.70 -0.02 33.01
CA GLY A 593 -3.41 0.98 33.81
C GLY A 593 -2.72 1.26 35.14
N GLN A 594 -3.34 2.07 35.98
CA GLN A 594 -2.89 2.23 37.36
C GLN A 594 -3.20 0.96 38.13
N ASP A 595 -2.25 0.47 38.95
CA ASP A 595 -2.40 -0.79 39.70
C ASP A 595 -2.79 -2.01 38.84
N ALA A 596 -2.26 -2.08 37.60
CA ALA A 596 -2.61 -3.12 36.62
C ALA A 596 -2.43 -4.55 37.15
N LYS A 597 -1.47 -4.77 38.08
CA LYS A 597 -1.26 -6.09 38.70
C LYS A 597 -2.44 -6.54 39.56
N ASN A 598 -3.06 -5.66 40.32
CA ASN A 598 -4.20 -6.03 41.15
C ASN A 598 -5.48 -6.16 40.32
N ALA A 599 -5.67 -5.27 39.33
CA ALA A 599 -6.78 -5.39 38.40
C ALA A 599 -6.72 -6.69 37.57
N ALA A 600 -5.53 -7.06 37.09
CA ALA A 600 -5.33 -8.33 36.39
C ALA A 600 -5.61 -9.55 37.28
N LYS A 601 -5.19 -9.52 38.56
CA LYS A 601 -5.53 -10.57 39.53
C LYS A 601 -7.03 -10.66 39.80
N GLY A 602 -7.71 -9.52 39.95
CA GLY A 602 -9.16 -9.47 40.15
C GLY A 602 -9.93 -10.02 38.96
N LEU A 603 -9.53 -9.62 37.75
CA LEU A 603 -10.09 -10.14 36.51
C LEU A 603 -9.87 -11.64 36.39
N PHE A 604 -8.65 -12.13 36.62
CA PHE A 604 -8.35 -13.57 36.57
C PHE A 604 -9.17 -14.37 37.59
N ALA A 605 -9.27 -13.91 38.84
CA ALA A 605 -10.03 -14.59 39.87
C ALA A 605 -11.54 -14.65 39.56
N ALA A 606 -12.10 -13.56 39.01
CA ALA A 606 -13.52 -13.47 38.67
C ALA A 606 -13.90 -14.28 37.42
N LEU A 607 -12.92 -14.68 36.60
CA LEU A 607 -13.11 -15.50 35.41
C LEU A 607 -12.84 -17.00 35.67
N GLN A 608 -12.32 -17.35 36.85
CA GLN A 608 -12.12 -18.74 37.29
C GLN A 608 -13.13 -19.21 38.35
N SER A 609 -13.96 -18.31 38.89
CA SER A 609 -15.06 -18.59 39.82
C SER A 609 -16.33 -18.97 39.09
#